data_AF-A0A0D2D1S4-F1
#
_entry.id   AF-A0A0D2D1S4-F1
#
_cell.length_a   1.000
_cell.length_b   1.000
_cell.length_c   1.000
_cell.angle_alpha   90.00
_cell.angle_beta   90.00
_cell.angle_gamma   90.00
#
_symmetry.space_group_name_H-M   'P 1'
#
loop_
_entity.id
_entity.type
_entity.pdbx_description
1 polymer ?
#
loop_
_entity_poly.entity_id
_entity_poly.type
_entity_poly.pdbx_seq_one_letter_code
_entity_poly.pdbx_strand_id
1 'polypeptide(L)'
;MPQPRYHTVVSIKTYQRKSGLQPELSQSFYQKHLLGKVKASKYHTFETICAQQPTPHKQKKFNPKTMKTEPIKPNGAFYQPGETRVRLVKCTEWTEERAIPALQAAQILE
;
A
#
# COMPACT_ATOMS: atom_id res chain seq x y z
N MET A 1 28.36 -12.57 23.25
CA MET A 1 27.61 -11.32 23.01
C MET A 1 26.78 -11.50 21.74
N PRO A 2 25.45 -11.67 21.80
CA PRO A 2 24.63 -11.75 20.59
C PRO A 2 24.51 -10.36 19.95
N GLN A 3 24.83 -10.26 18.66
CA GLN A 3 24.77 -9.00 17.91
C GLN A 3 23.31 -8.52 17.76
N PRO A 4 23.05 -7.20 17.81
CA PRO A 4 21.72 -6.67 17.57
C PRO A 4 21.28 -6.95 16.13
N ARG A 5 20.15 -7.67 15.99
CA ARG A 5 19.44 -7.79 14.71
C ARG A 5 18.76 -6.46 14.40
N TYR A 6 19.36 -5.68 13.50
CA TYR A 6 18.68 -4.52 12.95
C TYR A 6 17.58 -5.00 12.00
N HIS A 7 16.33 -4.77 12.38
CA HIS A 7 15.20 -4.88 11.46
C HIS A 7 15.06 -3.55 10.74
N THR A 8 15.38 -3.52 9.44
CA THR A 8 15.13 -2.33 8.61
C THR A 8 13.62 -2.15 8.45
N VAL A 9 13.03 -1.23 9.22
CA VAL A 9 11.63 -0.84 9.07
C VAL A 9 11.57 0.27 8.02
N VAL A 10 11.37 -0.10 6.75
CA VAL A 10 11.17 0.88 5.68
C VAL A 10 9.70 1.35 5.71
N SER A 11 9.47 2.58 6.15
CA SER A 11 8.16 3.26 6.03
C SER A 11 8.09 4.02 4.71
N ILE A 12 7.61 3.36 3.64
CA ILE A 12 7.42 4.01 2.35
C ILE A 12 6.07 4.75 2.37
N LYS A 13 6.09 6.09 2.26
CA LYS A 13 4.88 6.94 2.25
C LYS A 13 4.51 7.45 0.85
N THR A 14 5.22 7.00 -0.18
CA THR A 14 5.08 7.45 -1.57
C THR A 14 5.01 6.26 -2.51
N TYR A 15 4.42 6.47 -3.68
CA TYR A 15 4.49 5.50 -4.76
C TYR A 15 5.96 5.23 -5.13
N GLN A 16 6.30 3.96 -5.35
CA GLN A 16 7.61 3.53 -5.82
C GLN A 16 7.46 2.46 -6.87
N ARG A 17 8.11 2.66 -8.03
CA ARG A 17 8.32 1.61 -9.02
C ARG A 17 9.52 0.78 -8.58
N LYS A 18 9.34 -0.54 -8.50
CA LYS A 18 10.42 -1.48 -8.21
C LYS A 18 10.63 -2.41 -9.40
N SER A 19 11.87 -2.67 -9.76
CA SER A 19 12.22 -3.81 -10.60
C SER A 19 12.18 -5.08 -9.75
N GLY A 20 11.61 -6.15 -10.30
CA GLY A 20 11.47 -7.43 -9.63
C GLY A 20 11.30 -8.55 -10.63
N LEU A 21 11.43 -9.79 -10.15
CA LEU A 21 11.11 -10.97 -10.94
C LEU A 21 9.61 -11.00 -11.27
N GLN A 22 9.27 -11.63 -12.39
CA GLN A 22 7.87 -11.86 -12.76
C GLN A 22 7.19 -12.66 -11.63
N PRO A 23 6.00 -12.21 -11.13
CA PRO A 23 5.27 -12.91 -10.08
C PRO A 23 5.03 -14.39 -10.37
N GLU A 24 4.86 -14.75 -11.65
CA GLU A 24 4.64 -16.10 -12.15
C GLU A 24 5.79 -17.08 -11.87
N LEU A 25 6.98 -16.56 -11.56
CA LEU A 25 8.14 -17.38 -11.21
C LEU A 25 8.15 -17.80 -9.73
N SER A 26 7.24 -17.26 -8.91
CA SER A 26 7.13 -17.61 -7.50
C SER A 26 6.35 -18.91 -7.29
N GLN A 27 6.82 -19.79 -6.41
CA GLN A 27 6.07 -20.99 -5.99
C GLN A 27 4.74 -20.65 -5.30
N SER A 28 4.61 -19.43 -4.75
CA SER A 28 3.38 -18.94 -4.10
C SER A 28 2.41 -18.25 -5.06
N PHE A 29 2.71 -18.24 -6.37
CA PHE A 29 1.82 -17.65 -7.37
C PHE A 29 0.57 -18.51 -7.54
N TYR A 30 -0.60 -17.89 -7.34
CA TYR A 30 -1.89 -18.55 -7.53
C TYR A 30 -2.44 -18.30 -8.94
N GLN A 31 -2.68 -17.02 -9.27
CA GLN A 31 -3.29 -16.62 -10.54
C GLN A 31 -2.98 -15.14 -10.85
N LYS A 32 -3.07 -14.76 -12.14
CA LYS A 32 -3.10 -13.36 -12.58
C LYS A 32 -4.39 -13.04 -13.32
N HIS A 33 -4.84 -11.81 -13.15
CA HIS A 33 -5.92 -11.22 -13.93
C HIS A 33 -5.40 -9.96 -14.62
N LEU A 34 -5.48 -9.91 -15.95
CA LEU A 34 -4.98 -8.78 -16.74
C LEU A 34 -6.05 -7.69 -16.78
N LEU A 35 -5.73 -6.52 -16.23
CA LEU A 35 -6.65 -5.38 -16.12
C LEU A 35 -6.66 -4.47 -17.37
N GLY A 36 -5.65 -4.60 -18.23
CA GLY A 36 -5.46 -3.78 -19.43
C GLY A 36 -3.98 -3.67 -19.79
N LYS A 37 -3.70 -3.01 -20.92
CA LYS A 37 -2.35 -2.72 -21.41
C LYS A 37 -2.07 -1.23 -21.34
N VAL A 38 -0.83 -0.87 -21.07
CA VAL A 38 -0.37 0.52 -21.10
C VAL A 38 0.70 0.63 -22.18
N LYS A 39 0.53 1.56 -23.13
CA LYS A 39 1.57 1.87 -24.11
C LYS A 39 2.83 2.36 -23.40
N ALA A 40 4.01 1.94 -23.87
CA ALA A 40 5.28 2.33 -23.26
C ALA A 40 5.48 3.86 -23.19
N SER A 41 4.96 4.59 -24.18
CA SER A 41 4.97 6.07 -24.19
C SER A 41 4.15 6.71 -23.05
N LYS A 42 3.20 5.98 -22.46
CA LYS A 42 2.34 6.44 -21.37
C LYS A 42 2.86 6.03 -19.97
N TYR A 43 4.03 5.39 -19.86
CA TYR A 43 4.57 4.95 -18.56
C TYR A 43 4.79 6.10 -17.58
N HIS A 44 5.27 7.25 -18.04
CA HIS A 44 5.44 8.41 -17.16
C HIS A 44 4.09 8.94 -16.63
N THR A 45 3.06 8.94 -17.47
CA THR A 45 1.69 9.31 -17.08
C THR A 45 1.12 8.34 -16.06
N PHE A 46 1.33 7.03 -16.26
CA PHE A 46 0.96 5.99 -15.30
C PHE A 46 1.58 6.24 -13.92
N GLU A 47 2.88 6.49 -13.86
CA GLU A 47 3.60 6.75 -12.62
C GLU A 47 3.09 8.02 -11.93
N THR A 48 2.83 9.07 -12.71
CA THR A 48 2.29 10.33 -12.21
C THR A 48 0.90 10.16 -11.59
N ILE A 49 0.00 9.45 -12.27
CA ILE A 49 -1.36 9.18 -11.76
C ILE A 49 -1.30 8.37 -10.46
N CYS A 50 -0.47 7.33 -10.41
CA CYS A 50 -0.29 6.53 -9.20
C CYS A 50 0.30 7.35 -8.04
N ALA A 51 1.26 8.23 -8.32
CA ALA A 51 1.91 9.06 -7.31
C ALA A 51 0.99 10.16 -6.74
N GLN A 52 -0.01 10.61 -7.50
CA GLN A 52 -1.01 11.58 -7.06
C GLN A 52 -2.08 10.97 -6.14
N GLN A 53 -2.21 9.65 -6.10
CA GLN A 53 -3.19 9.00 -5.23
C GLN A 53 -2.77 9.14 -3.76
N PRO A 54 -3.71 9.48 -2.86
CA PRO A 54 -3.39 9.73 -1.45
C PRO A 54 -2.88 8.45 -0.80
N THR A 55 -1.68 8.47 -0.24
CA THR A 55 -1.11 7.28 0.37
C THR A 55 -1.85 6.91 1.66
N PRO A 56 -1.98 5.60 1.99
CA PRO A 56 -2.58 5.21 3.25
C PRO A 56 -1.78 5.83 4.40
N HIS A 57 -2.49 6.50 5.33
CA HIS A 57 -1.86 7.02 6.53
C HIS A 57 -1.30 5.88 7.39
N LYS A 58 -0.51 6.21 8.41
CA LYS A 58 -0.11 5.20 9.41
C LYS A 58 -1.36 4.77 10.18
N GLN A 59 -1.73 3.50 10.03
CA GLN A 59 -3.00 2.99 10.58
C GLN A 59 -2.84 2.15 11.84
N LYS A 60 -1.62 1.72 12.17
CA LYS A 60 -1.32 1.01 13.42
C LYS A 60 -0.07 1.58 14.09
N LYS A 61 -0.06 1.50 15.42
CA LYS A 61 1.09 1.88 16.26
C LYS A 61 1.19 0.91 17.43
N PHE A 62 2.42 0.64 17.88
CA PHE A 62 2.62 -0.09 19.13
C PHE A 62 2.21 0.78 20.30
N ASN A 63 1.31 0.28 21.14
CA ASN A 63 0.87 0.91 22.37
C ASN A 63 1.61 0.30 23.56
N PRO A 64 2.52 1.03 24.21
CA PRO A 64 3.26 0.51 25.36
C PRO A 64 2.38 0.27 26.59
N LYS A 65 1.18 0.88 26.67
CA LYS A 65 0.26 0.69 27.81
C LYS A 65 -0.42 -0.68 27.77
N THR A 66 -0.77 -1.14 26.58
CA THR A 66 -1.44 -2.43 26.34
C THR A 66 -0.48 -3.51 25.87
N MET A 67 0.78 -3.13 25.58
CA MET A 67 1.82 -3.97 24.97
C MET A 67 1.39 -4.63 23.65
N LYS A 68 0.56 -3.94 22.86
CA LYS A 68 -0.01 -4.45 21.59
C LYS A 68 0.17 -3.46 20.45
N THR A 69 0.19 -3.98 19.21
CA THR A 69 0.09 -3.13 18.01
C THR A 69 -1.38 -2.89 17.70
N GLU A 70 -1.83 -1.66 17.86
CA GLU A 70 -3.24 -1.30 17.84
C GLU A 70 -3.55 -0.32 16.69
N PRO A 71 -4.79 -0.33 16.17
CA PRO A 71 -5.26 0.70 15.23
C PRO A 71 -5.16 2.10 15.83
N ILE A 72 -4.82 3.07 14.98
CA ILE A 72 -4.81 4.49 15.35
C ILE A 72 -5.74 5.30 14.44
N LYS A 73 -6.22 6.41 14.98
CA LYS A 73 -6.98 7.42 14.25
C LYS A 73 -6.08 8.09 13.20
N PRO A 74 -6.65 8.76 12.18
CA PRO A 74 -5.86 9.52 11.20
C PRO A 74 -4.96 10.60 11.82
N ASN A 75 -5.35 11.16 12.97
CA ASN A 75 -4.54 12.11 13.74
C ASN A 75 -3.41 11.45 14.58
N GLY A 76 -3.26 10.12 14.51
CA GLY A 76 -2.22 9.36 15.19
C GLY A 76 -2.52 8.92 16.62
N ALA A 77 -3.68 9.28 17.19
CA ALA A 77 -4.11 8.85 18.53
C ALA A 77 -4.70 7.44 18.53
N PHE A 78 -4.63 6.74 19.67
CA PHE A 78 -5.34 5.47 19.84
C PHE A 78 -6.85 5.67 19.98
N TYR A 79 -7.62 4.66 19.57
CA TYR A 79 -9.06 4.61 19.85
C TYR A 79 -9.30 4.28 21.33
N GLN A 80 -10.31 4.91 21.91
CA GLN A 80 -10.80 4.61 23.26
C GLN A 80 -11.71 3.37 23.24
N PRO A 81 -11.90 2.69 24.40
CA PRO A 81 -12.87 1.61 24.51
C PRO A 81 -14.27 2.06 24.08
N GLY A 82 -14.91 1.29 23.19
CA GLY A 82 -16.25 1.60 22.67
C GLY A 82 -16.30 2.58 21.50
N GLU A 83 -15.19 3.23 21.13
CA GLU A 83 -15.17 4.08 19.94
C GLU A 83 -15.23 3.27 18.64
N THR A 84 -16.01 3.78 17.67
CA THR A 84 -16.05 3.24 16.31
C THR A 84 -14.71 3.43 15.63
N ARG A 85 -14.16 2.33 15.12
CA ARG A 85 -12.87 2.31 14.43
C ARG A 85 -13.06 2.46 12.94
N VAL A 86 -12.25 3.31 12.30
CA VAL A 86 -12.16 3.35 10.84
C VAL A 86 -11.53 2.05 10.33
N ARG A 87 -12.01 1.55 9.18
CA ARG A 87 -11.49 0.35 8.53
C ARG A 87 -10.00 0.52 8.20
N LEU A 88 -9.24 -0.55 8.40
CA LEU A 88 -7.86 -0.61 7.93
C LEU A 88 -7.84 -0.85 6.41
N VAL A 89 -7.05 -0.05 5.70
CA VAL A 89 -6.78 -0.11 4.27
C VAL A 89 -5.41 -0.73 4.08
N LYS A 90 -5.31 -1.91 3.48
CA LYS A 90 -4.01 -2.46 3.05
C LYS A 90 -3.68 -1.94 1.65
N CYS A 91 -2.50 -2.28 1.17
CA CYS A 91 -2.05 -1.86 -0.16
C CYS A 91 -2.92 -2.42 -1.28
N THR A 92 -3.51 -3.62 -1.10
CA THR A 92 -4.44 -4.21 -2.06
C THR A 92 -5.69 -3.35 -2.21
N GLU A 93 -6.35 -3.01 -1.11
CA GLU A 93 -7.56 -2.19 -1.15
C GLU A 93 -7.26 -0.78 -1.67
N TRP A 94 -6.08 -0.21 -1.37
CA TRP A 94 -5.65 1.05 -1.99
C TRP A 94 -5.51 0.92 -3.51
N THR A 95 -4.95 -0.18 -3.99
CA THR A 95 -4.75 -0.40 -5.43
C THR A 95 -6.09 -0.55 -6.15
N GLU A 96 -6.99 -1.36 -5.60
CA GLU A 96 -8.31 -1.66 -6.14
C GLU A 96 -9.27 -0.47 -6.08
N GLU A 97 -9.28 0.26 -4.96
CA GLU A 97 -10.23 1.35 -4.72
C GLU A 97 -9.73 2.73 -5.19
N ARG A 98 -8.42 2.90 -5.43
CA ARG A 98 -7.82 4.20 -5.81
C ARG A 98 -7.05 4.13 -7.12
N ALA A 99 -5.97 3.35 -7.16
CA ALA A 99 -5.04 3.38 -8.28
C ALA A 99 -5.69 2.91 -9.59
N ILE A 100 -6.32 1.73 -9.60
CA ILE A 100 -6.95 1.17 -10.80
C ILE A 100 -8.06 2.10 -11.33
N PRO A 101 -9.01 2.57 -10.51
CA PRO A 101 -10.03 3.53 -10.96
C PRO A 101 -9.45 4.81 -11.54
N ALA A 102 -8.38 5.37 -10.95
CA ALA A 102 -7.74 6.57 -11.47
C ALA A 102 -7.08 6.34 -12.85
N LEU A 103 -6.45 5.18 -13.04
CA LEU A 103 -5.85 4.78 -14.31
C LEU A 103 -6.92 4.55 -15.41
N GLN A 104 -8.06 3.97 -15.03
CA GLN A 104 -9.22 3.80 -15.92
C GLN A 104 -9.84 5.14 -16.31
N ALA A 105 -10.05 6.04 -15.34
CA ALA A 105 -10.58 7.37 -15.58
C ALA A 105 -9.68 8.20 -16.50
N ALA A 106 -8.36 8.02 -16.40
CA ALA A 106 -7.38 8.65 -17.30
C ALA A 106 -7.27 7.97 -18.69
N GLN A 107 -8.01 6.87 -18.93
CA GLN A 107 -8.03 6.13 -20.20
C GLN A 107 -6.62 5.72 -20.69
N ILE A 108 -5.74 5.36 -19.76
CA ILE A 108 -4.40 4.87 -20.10
C ILE A 108 -4.28 3.34 -20.07
N LEU A 109 -5.31 2.66 -19.56
CA LEU A 109 -5.50 1.22 -19.70
C LEU A 109 -6.28 0.96 -21.01
N GLU A 110 -5.66 0.24 -21.95
CA GLU A 110 -6.21 -0.18 -23.25
C GLU A 110 -6.51 -1.68 -23.29
#